data_AF-A0A2W7Q0P2-F1
#
_entry.id   AF-A0A2W7Q0P2-F1
#
_cell.length_a   1.000
_cell.length_b   1.000
_cell.length_c   1.000
_cell.angle_alpha   90.00
_cell.angle_beta   90.00
_cell.angle_gamma   90.00
#
_symmetry.space_group_name_H-M   'P 1'
#
loop_
_entity.id
_entity.type
_entity.pdbx_description
1 polymer ?
#
loop_
_entity_poly.entity_id
_entity_poly.type
_entity_poly.pdbx_seq_one_letter_code
_entity_poly.pdbx_strand_id
1 'polypeptide(L)'
;MIPFIQAEFTTKNKWLTQDDMVDIIALSQSLPGIIAINSSIFIGLRLRGLPGALMAALGTILPAFLSIIAILVVLVNFEENFYVQKVFTGIKATSAALILDTVIRLVRSSLKNRFAWAMAAITFLLITIFNVNAAWGILIGALSGWIWFVYIKKI
;
A
#
# COMPACT_ATOMS: atom_id res chain seq x y z
N MET A 1 0.88 -9.84 9.67
CA MET A 1 1.47 -8.63 10.26
C MET A 1 0.60 -8.04 11.37
N ILE A 2 -0.69 -7.76 11.12
CA ILE A 2 -1.58 -7.15 12.13
C ILE A 2 -1.64 -7.92 13.47
N PRO A 3 -1.83 -9.26 13.50
CA PRO A 3 -1.86 -9.99 14.76
C PRO A 3 -0.54 -9.93 15.54
N PHE A 4 0.59 -9.81 14.83
CA PHE A 4 1.91 -9.68 15.45
C PHE A 4 2.08 -8.32 16.13
N ILE A 5 1.70 -7.23 15.45
CA ILE A 5 1.73 -5.89 16.04
C ILE A 5 0.78 -5.84 17.24
N GLN A 6 -0.44 -6.37 17.11
CA GLN A 6 -1.39 -6.41 18.21
C GLN A 6 -0.83 -7.16 19.43
N ALA A 7 -0.30 -8.38 19.24
CA ALA A 7 0.29 -9.15 20.33
C ALA A 7 1.44 -8.41 21.04
N GLU A 8 2.29 -7.70 20.30
CA GLU A 8 3.42 -6.97 20.88
C GLU A 8 2.95 -5.74 21.69
N PHE A 9 2.03 -4.94 21.16
CA PHE A 9 1.64 -3.66 21.75
C PHE A 9 0.50 -3.74 22.77
N THR A 10 -0.43 -4.71 22.63
CA THR A 10 -1.55 -4.88 23.56
C THR A 10 -1.32 -5.98 24.59
N THR A 11 -0.76 -7.13 24.18
CA THR A 11 -0.64 -8.30 25.07
C THR A 11 0.66 -8.29 25.86
N LYS A 12 1.80 -8.11 25.17
CA LYS A 12 3.13 -8.21 25.77
C LYS A 12 3.55 -6.93 26.49
N ASN A 13 3.56 -5.79 25.78
CA ASN A 13 4.00 -4.52 26.35
C ASN A 13 2.86 -3.73 27.03
N LYS A 14 1.59 -4.06 26.73
CA LYS A 14 0.39 -3.40 27.28
C LYS A 14 0.41 -1.88 27.17
N TRP A 15 1.01 -1.36 26.11
CA TRP A 15 1.11 0.08 25.86
C TRP A 15 -0.17 0.66 25.26
N LEU A 16 -1.00 -0.20 24.67
CA LEU A 16 -2.26 0.15 24.02
C LEU A 16 -3.36 -0.82 24.45
N THR A 17 -4.60 -0.32 24.52
CA THR A 17 -5.78 -1.18 24.69
C THR A 17 -6.15 -1.89 23.38
N GLN A 18 -7.02 -2.88 23.47
CA GLN A 18 -7.50 -3.58 22.28
C GLN A 18 -8.31 -2.65 21.37
N ASP A 19 -9.08 -1.72 21.95
CA ASP A 19 -9.85 -0.70 21.23
C ASP A 19 -8.92 0.30 20.51
N ASP A 20 -7.85 0.76 21.19
CA ASP A 20 -6.84 1.62 20.56
C ASP A 20 -6.25 0.97 19.30
N MET A 21 -5.99 -0.34 19.35
CA MET A 21 -5.43 -1.07 18.23
C MET A 21 -6.42 -1.15 17.06
N VAL A 22 -7.71 -1.32 17.33
CA VAL A 22 -8.77 -1.33 16.31
C VAL A 22 -8.82 0.04 15.61
N ASP A 23 -8.81 1.13 16.37
CA ASP A 23 -8.82 2.49 15.82
C ASP A 23 -7.58 2.77 14.97
N ILE A 24 -6.39 2.38 15.46
CA ILE A 24 -5.13 2.54 14.72
C ILE A 24 -5.15 1.76 13.41
N ILE A 25 -5.65 0.52 13.41
CA ILE A 25 -5.75 -0.30 12.19
C ILE A 25 -6.73 0.35 11.22
N ALA A 26 -7.87 0.85 11.69
CA ALA A 26 -8.87 1.51 10.86
C ALA A 26 -8.30 2.78 10.18
N LEU A 27 -7.61 3.63 10.94
CA LEU A 27 -6.93 4.82 10.40
C LEU A 27 -5.82 4.43 9.41
N SER A 28 -5.04 3.40 9.74
CA SER A 28 -3.92 2.95 8.91
C SER A 28 -4.35 2.39 7.55
N GLN A 29 -5.52 1.73 7.50
CA GLN A 29 -6.10 1.22 6.25
C GLN A 29 -6.86 2.29 5.46
N SER A 30 -7.32 3.35 6.12
CA SER A 30 -8.03 4.45 5.46
C SER A 30 -7.08 5.33 4.63
N LEU A 31 -5.80 5.40 5.02
CA LEU A 31 -4.79 6.14 4.28
C LEU A 31 -4.13 5.26 3.20
N PRO A 32 -3.88 5.80 2.00
CA PRO A 32 -3.11 5.09 0.99
C PRO A 32 -1.67 4.89 1.49
N GLY A 33 -1.13 3.68 1.34
CA GLY A 33 0.26 3.39 1.68
C GLY A 33 0.48 2.00 2.29
N ILE A 34 1.66 1.83 2.88
CA ILE A 34 2.06 0.57 3.52
C ILE A 34 1.47 0.56 4.94
N ILE A 35 0.55 -0.37 5.20
CA ILE A 35 -0.17 -0.48 6.49
C ILE A 35 0.80 -0.49 7.68
N ALA A 36 1.95 -1.14 7.56
CA ALA A 36 2.95 -1.22 8.62
C ALA A 36 3.54 0.15 9.01
N ILE A 37 3.79 1.03 8.03
CA ILE A 37 4.34 2.38 8.26
C ILE A 37 3.26 3.28 8.87
N ASN A 38 2.04 3.26 8.31
CA ASN A 38 0.94 4.05 8.85
C ASN A 38 0.63 3.63 10.30
N SER A 39 0.62 2.32 10.57
CA SER A 39 0.39 1.80 11.92
C SER A 39 1.50 2.24 12.88
N SER A 40 2.77 2.20 12.47
CA SER A 40 3.87 2.62 13.36
C SER A 40 3.79 4.11 13.70
N ILE A 41 3.43 4.96 12.74
CA ILE A 41 3.22 6.40 12.95
C ILE A 41 2.10 6.65 13.95
N PHE A 42 0.93 6.01 13.77
CA PHE A 42 -0.21 6.20 14.68
C PHE A 42 0.03 5.61 16.08
N ILE A 43 0.75 4.48 16.17
CA ILE A 43 1.20 3.94 17.46
C ILE A 43 2.13 4.97 18.14
N GLY A 44 3.12 5.51 17.42
CA GLY A 44 4.01 6.54 17.94
C GLY A 44 3.26 7.80 18.40
N LEU A 45 2.24 8.21 17.62
CA LEU A 45 1.36 9.32 17.96
C LEU A 45 0.57 9.07 19.24
N ARG A 46 0.03 7.86 19.42
CA ARG A 46 -0.73 7.49 20.63
C ARG A 46 0.14 7.43 21.87
N LEU A 47 1.40 7.00 21.73
CA LEU A 47 2.32 6.82 22.87
C LEU A 47 2.97 8.13 23.34
N ARG A 48 3.42 8.98 22.43
CA ARG A 48 4.18 10.21 22.78
C ARG A 48 3.79 11.43 21.95
N GLY A 49 2.61 11.43 21.33
CA GLY A 49 2.18 12.52 20.47
C GLY A 49 3.09 12.70 19.25
N LEU A 50 3.20 13.92 18.76
CA LEU A 50 3.97 14.26 17.56
C LEU A 50 5.44 13.77 17.57
N PRO A 51 6.23 13.93 18.65
CA PRO A 51 7.62 13.43 18.64
C PRO A 51 7.69 11.90 18.58
N GLY A 52 6.71 11.19 19.17
CA GLY A 52 6.61 9.74 19.04
C GLY A 52 6.31 9.30 17.61
N ALA A 53 5.40 10.00 16.92
CA ALA A 53 5.07 9.74 15.53
C ALA A 53 6.27 9.92 14.60
N LEU A 54 7.04 11.00 14.77
CA LEU A 54 8.26 11.27 13.98
C LEU A 54 9.33 10.20 14.21
N MET A 55 9.59 9.84 15.46
CA MET A 55 10.58 8.81 15.79
C MET A 55 10.14 7.42 15.29
N ALA A 56 8.86 7.09 15.33
CA ALA A 56 8.34 5.85 14.78
C ALA A 56 8.44 5.82 13.25
N ALA A 57 8.13 6.93 12.56
CA ALA A 57 8.30 7.05 11.12
C ALA A 57 9.76 6.83 10.71
N LEU A 58 10.68 7.57 11.34
CA LEU A 58 12.12 7.45 11.07
C LEU A 58 12.63 6.06 11.42
N GLY A 59 12.30 5.52 12.59
CA GLY A 59 12.71 4.18 13.00
C GLY A 59 12.23 3.07 12.05
N THR A 60 11.10 3.28 11.37
CA THR A 60 10.58 2.33 10.38
C THR A 60 11.23 2.49 9.01
N ILE A 61 11.45 3.73 8.56
CA ILE A 61 11.91 4.03 7.19
C ILE A 61 13.45 3.98 7.09
N LEU A 62 14.16 4.53 8.07
CA LEU A 62 15.60 4.73 8.05
C LEU A 62 16.39 3.42 7.85
N PRO A 63 16.05 2.28 8.49
CA PRO A 63 16.81 1.05 8.30
C PRO A 63 16.75 0.54 6.85
N ALA A 64 15.57 0.55 6.24
CA ALA A 64 15.40 0.14 4.84
C ALA A 64 16.11 1.11 3.90
N PHE A 65 15.97 2.42 4.15
CA PHE A 65 16.62 3.46 3.35
C PHE A 65 18.14 3.35 3.38
N LEU A 66 18.75 3.23 4.57
CA LEU A 66 20.19 3.08 4.74
C LEU A 66 20.71 1.78 4.13
N SER A 67 19.96 0.68 4.26
CA SER A 67 20.33 -0.60 3.66
C SER A 67 20.41 -0.51 2.13
N ILE A 68 19.44 0.15 1.50
CA ILE A 68 19.44 0.35 0.04
C ILE A 68 20.63 1.22 -0.39
N ILE A 69 20.90 2.32 0.33
CA ILE A 69 22.05 3.19 0.03
C ILE A 69 23.36 2.42 0.15
N ALA A 70 23.54 1.65 1.23
CA ALA A 70 24.74 0.87 1.44
C ALA A 70 25.00 -0.11 0.28
N ILE A 71 23.96 -0.82 -0.18
CA ILE A 71 24.05 -1.71 -1.34
C ILE A 71 24.38 -0.92 -2.61
N LEU A 72 23.70 0.21 -2.83
CA LEU A 72 23.85 1.02 -4.04
C LEU A 72 25.25 1.61 -4.17
N VAL A 73 25.84 2.08 -3.06
CA VAL A 73 27.22 2.58 -3.04
C VAL A 73 28.21 1.54 -3.53
N VAL A 74 28.03 0.27 -3.12
CA VAL A 74 28.89 -0.82 -3.61
C VAL A 74 28.62 -1.09 -5.09
N LEU A 75 27.35 -1.10 -5.49
CA LEU A 75 26.90 -1.55 -6.80
C LEU A 75 27.24 -0.57 -7.94
N VAL A 76 27.27 0.74 -7.66
CA VAL A 76 27.68 1.76 -8.65
C VAL A 76 29.11 1.54 -9.14
N ASN A 77 30.01 1.03 -8.30
CA ASN A 77 31.38 0.70 -8.72
C ASN A 77 31.45 -0.43 -9.77
N PHE A 78 30.38 -1.21 -9.92
CA PHE A 78 30.28 -2.34 -10.85
C PHE A 78 29.22 -2.11 -11.94
N GLU A 79 28.72 -0.88 -12.09
CA GLU A 79 27.61 -0.57 -13.00
C GLU A 79 27.96 -0.81 -14.48
N GLU A 80 29.21 -0.60 -14.87
CA GLU A 80 29.70 -0.84 -16.24
C GLU A 80 29.88 -2.34 -16.56
N ASN A 81 29.77 -3.22 -15.57
CA ASN A 81 29.92 -4.65 -15.79
C ASN A 81 28.70 -5.23 -16.53
N PHE A 82 28.95 -5.83 -17.68
CA PHE A 82 27.94 -6.48 -18.53
C PHE A 82 27.01 -7.45 -17.78
N TYR A 83 27.54 -8.23 -16.83
CA TYR A 83 26.74 -9.17 -16.05
C TYR A 83 25.77 -8.43 -15.11
N VAL A 84 26.22 -7.33 -14.49
CA VAL A 84 25.41 -6.52 -13.58
C VAL A 84 24.24 -5.89 -14.33
N GLN A 85 24.47 -5.31 -15.51
CA GLN A 85 23.42 -4.72 -16.35
C GLN A 85 22.35 -5.74 -16.78
N LYS A 86 22.77 -6.97 -17.12
CA LYS A 86 21.85 -8.07 -17.42
C LYS A 86 21.00 -8.47 -16.23
N VAL A 87 21.60 -8.55 -15.04
CA VAL A 87 20.86 -8.82 -13.79
C VAL A 87 19.81 -7.73 -13.54
N PHE A 88 20.17 -6.45 -13.66
CA PHE A 88 19.21 -5.35 -13.50
C PHE A 88 18.06 -5.40 -14.51
N THR A 89 18.35 -5.81 -15.75
CA THR A 89 17.30 -6.02 -16.76
C THR A 89 16.35 -7.14 -16.33
N GLY A 90 16.89 -8.24 -15.79
CA GLY A 90 16.09 -9.32 -15.21
C GLY A 90 15.25 -8.88 -14.01
N ILE A 91 15.81 -8.06 -13.11
CA ILE A 91 15.07 -7.50 -11.96
C ILE A 91 13.92 -6.61 -12.43
N LYS A 92 14.15 -5.74 -13.44
CA LYS A 92 13.10 -4.89 -14.03
C LYS A 92 11.98 -5.74 -14.64
N ALA A 93 12.33 -6.77 -15.41
CA ALA A 93 11.35 -7.69 -16.01
C ALA A 93 10.54 -8.45 -14.95
N THR A 94 11.22 -8.96 -13.91
CA THR A 94 10.58 -9.67 -12.80
C THR A 94 9.63 -8.76 -12.01
N SER A 95 10.04 -7.51 -11.78
CA SER A 95 9.19 -6.53 -11.09
C SER A 95 7.91 -6.24 -11.89
N ALA A 96 8.01 -6.09 -13.21
CA ALA A 96 6.85 -5.94 -14.07
C ALA A 96 5.92 -7.18 -14.03
N ALA A 97 6.50 -8.39 -14.02
CA ALA A 97 5.73 -9.63 -13.88
C ALA A 97 5.00 -9.71 -12.53
N LEU A 98 5.64 -9.29 -11.43
CA LEU A 98 5.04 -9.28 -10.10
C LEU A 98 3.90 -8.27 -9.96
N ILE A 99 4.03 -7.10 -10.61
CA ILE A 99 2.95 -6.12 -10.72
C ILE A 99 1.78 -6.72 -11.50
N LEU A 100 2.04 -7.33 -12.66
CA LEU A 100 1.02 -8.00 -13.48
C LEU A 100 0.28 -9.09 -12.71
N ASP A 101 1.00 -9.95 -12.02
CA ASP A 101 0.45 -11.02 -11.18
C ASP A 101 -0.43 -10.47 -10.05
N THR A 102 -0.02 -9.36 -9.44
CA THR A 102 -0.84 -8.63 -8.45
C THR A 102 -2.13 -8.08 -9.06
N VAL A 103 -2.06 -7.49 -10.26
CA VAL A 103 -3.24 -7.00 -10.99
C VAL A 103 -4.18 -8.16 -11.33
N ILE A 104 -3.67 -9.30 -11.81
CA ILE A 104 -4.48 -10.48 -12.13
C ILE A 104 -5.21 -11.00 -10.90
N ARG A 105 -4.52 -11.10 -9.75
CA ARG A 105 -5.15 -11.47 -8.48
C ARG A 105 -6.25 -10.51 -8.08
N LEU A 106 -6.01 -9.20 -8.21
CA LEU A 106 -6.98 -8.17 -7.85
C LEU A 106 -8.21 -8.20 -8.78
N VAL A 107 -8.02 -8.41 -10.08
CA VAL A 107 -9.11 -8.59 -11.05
C VAL A 107 -9.97 -9.79 -10.69
N ARG A 108 -9.36 -10.95 -10.39
CA ARG A 108 -10.12 -12.16 -10.02
C ARG A 108 -10.89 -11.99 -8.70
N SER A 109 -10.34 -11.27 -7.73
CA SER A 109 -11.00 -11.05 -6.44
C SER A 109 -12.09 -9.96 -6.50
N SER A 110 -11.90 -8.93 -7.33
CA SER A 110 -12.72 -7.70 -7.31
C SER A 110 -13.73 -7.61 -8.46
N LEU A 111 -13.38 -8.06 -9.68
CA LEU A 111 -14.23 -7.92 -10.87
C LEU A 111 -15.13 -9.15 -11.08
N LYS A 112 -16.15 -9.28 -10.23
CA LYS A 112 -17.10 -10.41 -10.29
C LYS A 112 -18.30 -10.18 -11.20
N ASN A 113 -18.70 -8.92 -11.42
CA ASN A 113 -19.94 -8.55 -12.12
C ASN A 113 -19.66 -7.82 -13.44
N ARG A 114 -20.61 -7.86 -14.38
CA ARG A 114 -20.54 -7.11 -15.66
C ARG A 114 -20.37 -5.60 -15.43
N PHE A 115 -21.05 -5.05 -14.42
CA PHE A 115 -20.90 -3.64 -14.02
C PHE A 115 -19.48 -3.30 -13.57
N ALA A 116 -18.84 -4.17 -12.78
CA ALA A 116 -17.47 -3.97 -12.31
C ALA A 116 -16.46 -3.98 -13.47
N TRP A 117 -16.65 -4.88 -14.44
CA TRP A 117 -15.85 -4.90 -15.67
C TRP A 117 -16.04 -3.64 -16.52
N ALA A 118 -17.26 -3.15 -16.67
CA ALA A 118 -17.53 -1.90 -17.38
C ALA A 118 -16.85 -0.69 -16.69
N MET A 119 -16.96 -0.58 -15.37
CA MET A 119 -16.30 0.49 -14.61
C MET A 119 -14.78 0.42 -14.70
N ALA A 120 -14.19 -0.78 -14.64
CA ALA A 120 -12.76 -0.96 -14.80
C ALA A 120 -12.28 -0.51 -16.19
N ALA A 121 -13.00 -0.90 -17.26
CA ALA A 121 -12.67 -0.51 -18.63
C ALA A 121 -12.81 1.01 -18.85
N ILE A 122 -13.88 1.63 -18.36
CA ILE A 122 -14.11 3.08 -18.47
C ILE A 122 -13.02 3.85 -17.72
N THR A 123 -12.72 3.47 -16.47
CA THR A 123 -11.68 4.13 -15.68
C THR A 123 -10.30 3.97 -16.31
N PHE A 124 -9.99 2.79 -16.86
CA PHE A 124 -8.75 2.56 -17.59
C PHE A 124 -8.62 3.48 -18.80
N LEU A 125 -9.66 3.57 -19.65
CA LEU A 125 -9.68 4.45 -20.81
C LEU A 125 -9.53 5.94 -20.43
N LEU A 126 -10.22 6.39 -19.38
CA LEU A 126 -10.13 7.77 -18.89
C LEU A 126 -8.71 8.12 -18.42
N ILE A 127 -8.03 7.21 -17.74
CA ILE A 127 -6.67 7.46 -17.26
C ILE A 127 -5.67 7.41 -18.42
N THR A 128 -5.75 6.41 -19.31
CA THR A 128 -4.74 6.21 -20.37
C THR A 128 -4.87 7.20 -21.52
N ILE A 129 -6.10 7.56 -21.93
CA ILE A 129 -6.33 8.43 -23.10
C ILE A 129 -6.43 9.89 -22.67
N PHE A 130 -7.20 10.17 -21.61
CA PHE A 130 -7.51 11.55 -21.20
C PHE A 130 -6.57 12.08 -20.11
N ASN A 131 -5.57 11.29 -19.67
CA ASN A 131 -4.63 11.64 -18.60
C ASN A 131 -5.32 12.16 -17.32
N VAL A 132 -6.54 11.69 -17.07
CA VAL A 132 -7.30 12.07 -15.87
C VAL A 132 -6.57 11.51 -14.65
N ASN A 133 -6.41 12.34 -13.62
CA ASN A 133 -5.79 11.91 -12.38
C ASN A 133 -6.54 10.70 -11.79
N ALA A 134 -5.80 9.65 -11.45
CA ALA A 134 -6.34 8.42 -10.88
C ALA A 134 -7.22 8.66 -9.64
N ALA A 135 -6.97 9.74 -8.89
CA ALA A 135 -7.82 10.16 -7.77
C ALA A 135 -9.29 10.37 -8.19
N TRP A 136 -9.54 11.00 -9.33
CA TRP A 136 -10.90 11.18 -9.86
C TRP A 136 -11.54 9.85 -10.25
N GLY A 137 -10.76 8.94 -10.84
CA GLY A 137 -11.22 7.58 -11.15
C GLY A 137 -11.68 6.82 -9.89
N ILE A 138 -10.95 6.95 -8.78
CA ILE A 138 -11.31 6.35 -7.50
C ILE A 138 -12.61 6.94 -6.96
N LEU A 139 -12.76 8.28 -7.00
CA LEU A 139 -13.97 8.96 -6.51
C LEU A 139 -15.21 8.56 -7.32
N ILE A 140 -15.12 8.54 -8.65
CA ILE A 140 -16.22 8.13 -9.54
C ILE A 140 -16.56 6.65 -9.33
N GLY A 141 -15.54 5.79 -9.19
CA GLY A 141 -15.72 4.37 -8.86
C GLY A 141 -16.44 4.17 -7.53
N ALA A 142 -16.06 4.92 -6.49
CA ALA A 142 -16.69 4.87 -5.18
C ALA A 142 -18.16 5.34 -5.23
N LEU A 143 -18.44 6.45 -5.90
CA LEU A 143 -19.80 6.99 -6.07
C LEU A 143 -20.69 6.03 -6.86
N SER A 144 -20.21 5.54 -8.00
CA SER A 144 -20.96 4.60 -8.86
C SER A 144 -21.22 3.27 -8.15
N GLY A 145 -20.26 2.76 -7.39
CA GLY A 145 -20.42 1.57 -6.54
C GLY A 145 -21.43 1.78 -5.42
N TRP A 146 -21.42 2.94 -4.77
CA TRP A 146 -22.39 3.28 -3.72
C TRP A 146 -23.83 3.39 -4.27
N ILE A 147 -24.00 4.08 -5.41
CA ILE A 147 -25.29 4.20 -6.09
C ILE A 147 -25.82 2.80 -6.48
N TRP A 148 -24.97 1.95 -7.06
CA TRP A 148 -25.34 0.59 -7.40
C TRP A 148 -25.76 -0.24 -6.18
N PHE A 149 -25.04 -0.11 -5.06
CA PHE A 149 -25.36 -0.80 -3.80
C PHE A 149 -26.73 -0.37 -3.26
N VAL A 150 -27.05 0.93 -3.29
CA VAL A 150 -28.31 1.48 -2.80
C VAL A 150 -29.51 1.08 -3.67
N TYR A 151 -29.35 1.02 -5.00
CA TYR A 151 -30.45 0.76 -5.93
C TYR A 151 -30.76 -0.72 -6.17
N ILE A 152 -29.77 -1.62 -6.10
CA ILE A 152 -29.94 -3.03 -6.49
C ILE A 152 -29.96 -4.01 -5.32
N LYS A 153 -29.40 -3.66 -4.16
CA LYS A 153 -29.35 -4.56 -2.99
C LYS A 153 -30.43 -4.29 -1.94
N LYS A 154 -31.46 -3.50 -2.30
CA LYS A 154 -32.64 -3.21 -1.47
C LYS A 154 -33.85 -4.12 -1.78
N ILE A 155 -33.63 -5.24 -2.45
CA ILE A 155 -34.56 -6.38 -2.60
C ILE A 155 -33.89 -7.62 -2.00
#